data_AF-A0AAF0E3K9-F1
#
_entry.id   AF-A0AAF0E3K9-F1
#
_cell.length_a   1.000
_cell.length_b   1.000
_cell.length_c   1.000
_cell.angle_alpha   90.00
_cell.angle_beta   90.00
_cell.angle_gamma   90.00
#
_symmetry.space_group_name_H-M   'P 1'
#
loop_
_entity.id
_entity.type
_entity.pdbx_description
1 polymer ?
#
loop_
_entity_poly.entity_id
_entity_poly.type
_entity_poly.pdbx_seq_one_letter_code
_entity_poly.pdbx_strand_id
1 'polypeptide(L)' 'MSMKLTPEIAAANKERKDEAIREEWIKVMELRLVHDELQKCHRAEGENHYQVCGPIAKVYNDLLKEAKVKGYRTIDA' A
#
# COMPACT_ATOMS: atom_id res chain seq x y z
N MET A 1 26.35 -27.84 1.05
CA MET A 1 25.53 -28.18 2.24
C MET A 1 24.07 -28.10 1.81
N SER A 2 23.44 -29.24 1.50
CA SER A 2 22.08 -29.25 0.95
C SER A 2 21.08 -29.07 2.08
N MET A 3 20.58 -27.85 2.23
CA MET A 3 19.52 -27.51 3.17
C MET A 3 18.24 -28.24 2.70
N LYS A 4 17.88 -29.34 3.36
CA LYS A 4 16.67 -30.09 3.03
C LYS A 4 15.47 -29.25 3.46
N LEU A 5 14.67 -28.80 2.49
CA LEU A 5 13.41 -28.09 2.74
C LEU A 5 12.44 -29.06 3.41
N THR A 6 12.23 -28.94 4.72
CA THR A 6 11.19 -29.69 5.43
C THR A 6 9.82 -29.07 5.13
N PRO A 7 8.72 -29.84 5.16
CA PRO A 7 7.38 -29.33 4.89
C PRO A 7 6.96 -28.21 5.86
N GLU A 8 7.42 -28.24 7.10
CA GLU A 8 7.23 -27.17 8.09
C GLU A 8 7.88 -25.85 7.64
N ILE A 9 9.16 -25.88 7.25
CA ILE A 9 9.88 -24.69 6.78
C ILE A 9 9.25 -24.16 5.48
N ALA A 10 8.76 -25.05 4.60
CA ALA A 10 8.04 -24.63 3.40
C ALA A 10 6.73 -23.90 3.72
N ALA A 11 5.96 -24.39 4.70
CA ALA A 11 4.73 -23.75 5.17
C ALA A 11 5.01 -22.38 5.81
N ALA A 12 5.98 -22.30 6.73
CA ALA A 12 6.39 -21.05 7.35
C ALA A 12 6.88 -20.02 6.32
N ASN A 13 7.64 -20.46 5.31
CA ASN A 13 8.07 -19.56 4.22
C ASN A 13 6.92 -19.07 3.35
N LYS A 14 5.86 -19.86 3.19
CA LYS A 14 4.66 -19.44 2.46
C LYS A 14 3.91 -18.37 3.26
N GLU A 15 3.66 -18.63 4.55
CA GLU A 15 2.97 -17.70 5.44
C GLU A 15 3.65 -16.33 5.49
N ARG A 16 4.97 -16.30 5.68
CA ARG A 16 5.75 -15.04 5.68
C ARG A 16 5.62 -14.25 4.37
N LYS A 17 5.49 -14.93 3.23
CA LYS A 17 5.30 -14.26 1.92
C LYS A 17 3.89 -13.71 1.79
N ASP A 18 2.90 -14.47 2.22
CA ASP A 18 1.49 -14.06 2.20
C ASP A 18 1.25 -12.87 3.13
N GLU A 19 1.88 -12.85 4.31
CA GLU A 19 1.86 -11.72 5.25
C GLU A 19 2.48 -10.46 4.64
N ALA A 20 3.68 -10.56 4.05
CA ALA A 20 4.33 -9.41 3.42
C ALA A 20 3.46 -8.78 2.32
N ILE A 21 2.84 -9.61 1.46
CA ILE A 21 1.92 -9.13 0.43
C ILE A 21 0.68 -8.48 1.05
N ARG A 22 0.14 -9.06 2.13
CA ARG A 22 -1.02 -8.50 2.83
C ARG A 22 -0.72 -7.11 3.38
N GLU A 23 0.44 -6.91 3.98
CA GLU A 23 0.87 -5.60 4.49
C GLU A 23 0.99 -4.55 3.37
N GLU A 24 1.52 -4.93 2.20
CA GLU A 24 1.55 -4.05 1.04
C GLU A 24 0.14 -3.64 0.60
N TRP A 25 -0.80 -4.59 0.58
CA TRP A 25 -2.20 -4.29 0.26
C TRP A 25 -2.89 -3.44 1.33
N ILE A 26 -2.54 -3.60 2.61
CA ILE A 26 -3.06 -2.72 3.67
C ILE A 26 -2.70 -1.26 3.39
N LYS A 27 -1.45 -0.99 2.99
CA LYS A 27 -1.03 0.38 2.60
C LYS A 27 -1.79 0.92 1.39
N VAL A 28 -2.09 0.05 0.41
CA VAL A 28 -2.95 0.42 -0.73
C VAL A 28 -4.36 0.78 -0.25
N MET A 29 -4.90 0.03 0.71
CA MET A 29 -6.22 0.31 1.27
C MET A 29 -6.25 1.60 2.09
N GLU A 30 -5.20 1.91 2.86
CA GLU A 30 -5.04 3.19 3.55
C GLU A 30 -5.03 4.36 2.55
N LEU A 31 -4.24 4.25 1.47
CA LEU A 31 -4.22 5.23 0.40
C LEU A 31 -5.61 5.41 -0.23
N ARG A 32 -6.36 4.33 -0.43
CA ARG A 32 -7.72 4.36 -0.99
C ARG A 32 -8.68 5.16 -0.09
N LEU A 33 -8.61 4.99 1.23
CA LEU A 33 -9.45 5.75 2.16
C LEU A 33 -9.18 7.25 2.05
N VAL A 34 -7.90 7.64 2.00
CA VAL A 34 -7.51 9.06 1.86
C VAL A 34 -7.92 9.61 0.49
N HIS A 35 -7.78 8.81 -0.57
CA HIS A 35 -8.27 9.19 -1.90
C HIS A 35 -9.77 9.46 -1.90
N ASP A 36 -10.57 8.56 -1.32
CA ASP A 36 -12.02 8.71 -1.28
C ASP A 36 -12.42 9.95 -0.49
N GLU A 37 -11.71 10.27 0.60
CA GLU A 37 -11.92 11.50 1.36
C GLU A 37 -11.53 12.76 0.57
N LEU A 38 -10.41 12.72 -0.17
CA LEU A 38 -10.01 13.82 -1.05
C LEU A 38 -11.05 14.08 -2.14
N GLN A 39 -11.63 13.03 -2.72
CA GLN A 39 -12.70 13.15 -3.71
C GLN A 39 -13.97 13.78 -3.12
N LYS A 40 -14.33 13.43 -1.88
CA LYS A 40 -15.45 14.09 -1.19
C LYS A 40 -15.16 15.58 -0.98
N CYS A 41 -13.95 15.93 -0.53
CA CYS A 41 -13.55 17.33 -0.35
C CYS A 41 -13.62 18.11 -1.66
N HIS A 42 -13.08 17.58 -2.76
CA HIS A 42 -13.17 18.22 -4.08
C HIS A 42 -14.62 18.45 -4.53
N ARG A 43 -15.52 17.48 -4.29
CA ARG A 43 -16.95 17.62 -4.63
C ARG A 43 -17.67 18.63 -3.75
N ALA A 44 -17.32 18.72 -2.47
CA ALA A 44 -17.94 19.64 -1.53
C ALA A 44 -17.50 21.09 -1.75
N GLU A 45 -16.20 21.31 -2.00
CA GLU A 45 -15.61 22.65 -2.09
C GLU A 45 -15.68 23.26 -3.50
N GLY A 46 -15.86 22.43 -4.54
CA GLY A 46 -15.84 22.91 -5.92
C GLY A 46 -14.53 23.65 -6.22
N GLU A 47 -14.60 24.82 -6.86
CA GLU A 47 -13.41 25.64 -7.21
C GLU A 47 -12.51 26.00 -6.02
N ASN A 48 -13.04 26.00 -4.78
CA ASN A 48 -12.28 26.34 -3.58
C ASN A 48 -11.34 25.20 -3.11
N HIS A 49 -11.38 24.03 -3.75
CA HIS A 49 -10.65 22.84 -3.31
C HIS A 49 -9.13 23.05 -3.20
N TYR A 50 -8.55 23.97 -3.97
CA TYR A 50 -7.11 24.30 -3.91
C TYR A 50 -6.68 24.87 -2.56
N GLN A 51 -7.55 25.63 -1.90
CA GLN A 51 -7.24 26.24 -0.59
C GLN A 51 -7.59 25.29 0.55
N VAL A 52 -8.69 24.55 0.43
CA VAL A 52 -9.26 23.75 1.54
C VAL A 52 -8.74 22.32 1.57
N CYS A 53 -8.65 21.63 0.43
CA CYS A 53 -8.33 20.20 0.38
C CYS A 53 -6.81 19.90 0.39
N GLY A 54 -5.97 20.94 0.42
CA GLY A 54 -4.50 20.83 0.40
C GLY A 54 -3.91 19.88 1.45
N PRO A 55 -4.35 19.89 2.72
CA PRO A 55 -3.86 18.96 3.73
C PRO A 55 -4.11 17.48 3.37
N ILE A 56 -5.31 17.15 2.88
CA ILE A 56 -5.67 15.78 2.47
C ILE A 56 -4.84 15.37 1.25
N ALA A 57 -4.69 16.26 0.28
CA ALA A 57 -3.86 16.03 -0.89
C ALA A 57 -2.38 15.77 -0.52
N LYS A 58 -1.86 16.46 0.50
CA LYS A 58 -0.50 16.21 1.01
C LYS A 58 -0.38 14.80 1.59
N VAL A 59 -1.34 14.38 2.43
CA VAL A 59 -1.34 13.03 3.01
C VAL A 59 -1.44 11.96 1.92
N TYR A 60 -2.34 12.15 0.94
CA TYR A 60 -2.46 11.26 -0.21
C TYR A 60 -1.12 11.12 -0.96
N ASN A 61 -0.46 12.23 -1.25
CA ASN A 61 0.82 12.23 -1.96
C ASN A 61 1.95 11.57 -1.15
N ASP A 62 1.95 11.70 0.17
CA ASP A 62 2.94 11.05 1.01
C ASP A 62 2.73 9.53 1.05
N LEU A 63 1.48 9.06 1.21
CA LEU A 63 1.14 7.64 1.16
C LEU A 63 1.39 7.01 -0.21
N LEU A 64 1.13 7.74 -1.30
CA LEU A 64 1.30 7.25 -2.67
C LEU A 64 2.75 6.82 -2.98
N LYS A 65 3.73 7.44 -2.31
CA LYS A 65 5.16 7.09 -2.47
C LYS A 65 5.45 5.69 -1.92
N GLU A 66 4.72 5.27 -0.89
CA GLU A 66 5.00 4.06 -0.12
C GLU A 66 4.07 2.89 -0.45
N ALA A 67 2.82 3.16 -0.83
CA ALA A 67 1.77 2.15 -1.03
C ALA A 67 1.92 1.30 -2.30
N LYS A 68 3.12 1.19 -2.87
CA LYS A 68 3.36 0.36 -4.07
C LYS A 68 3.51 -1.10 -3.68
N VAL A 69 2.69 -1.97 -4.29
CA VAL A 69 2.85 -3.43 -4.19
C VAL A 69 4.09 -3.85 -4.98
N LYS A 70 5.08 -4.43 -4.30
CA LYS A 70 6.32 -4.92 -4.90
C LYS A 70 6.31 -6.44 -5.00
N GLY A 71 5.53 -7.10 -4.16
CA GLY A 71 5.53 -8.55 -4.04
C GLY A 71 6.79 -9.08 -3.37
N TYR A 72 6.85 -10.40 -3.21
CA TYR A 72 7.92 -11.06 -2.44
C TYR A 72 9.15 -11.45 -3.26
N ARG A 73 9.12 -11.27 -4.59
CA ARG A 73 10.25 -11.60 -5.48
C ARG A 73 10.82 -10.32 -6.06
N THR A 74 12.09 -10.05 -5.79
CA THR A 74 12.87 -9.07 -6.52
C THR A 74 13.39 -9.72 -7.79
N ILE A 75 12.87 -9.31 -8.95
CA ILE A 75 13.45 -9.66 -10.24
C ILE A 75 14.37 -8.49 -10.58
N ASP A 76 15.68 -8.68 -10.44
CA ASP A 76 16.65 -7.68 -10.89
C ASP A 76 16.49 -7.52 -12.41
N ALA A 77 16.33 -6.27 -12.86
CA ALA A 77 16.15 -5.90 -14.27
C ALA A 77 17.48 -5.72 -14.99
#